data_AF-A0A363TUN4-F1
#
_entry.id   AF-A0A363TUN4-F1
#
_cell.length_a   1.000
_cell.length_b   1.000
_cell.length_c   1.000
_cell.angle_alpha   90.00
_cell.angle_beta   90.00
_cell.angle_gamma   90.00
#
_symmetry.space_group_name_H-M   'P 1'
#
loop_
_entity.id
_entity.type
_entity.pdbx_description
1 polymer ?
#
loop_
_entity_poly.entity_id
_entity_poly.type
_entity_poly.pdbx_seq_one_letter_code
_entity_poly.pdbx_strand_id
1 'polypeptide(L)'
;MTVVFAFDTLGYAQRLRAAGVAQEQAEAHAEAARDFIMAELVTKSDLAATRDYLEQAIAATRSGLAAQIEQAIAATKSGLAGAHAHLEQSIAATKSDLAGAHAHLEQSIAATKSDLAATRAHLEQAIGAAKSDLDATRVQLEQTIATTRSRLEQAMDTQTLRLTVRMGALMAAGIAVLGALLKLS
;
A
#
# COMPACT_ATOMS: atom_id res chain seq x y z
N MET A 1 21.49 -22.79 71.87
CA MET A 1 21.97 -23.80 72.84
C MET A 1 21.79 -25.17 72.19
N THR A 2 22.80 -25.70 71.50
CA THR A 2 22.69 -27.01 70.81
C THR A 2 22.86 -28.13 71.81
N VAL A 3 21.79 -28.86 72.10
CA VAL A 3 21.82 -30.09 72.91
C VAL A 3 22.48 -31.17 72.06
N VAL A 4 23.65 -31.63 72.46
CA VAL A 4 24.28 -32.82 71.87
C VAL A 4 23.64 -34.03 72.57
N PHE A 5 22.83 -34.80 71.85
CA PHE A 5 22.33 -36.08 72.34
C PHE A 5 23.47 -37.10 72.22
N ALA A 6 24.37 -37.11 73.20
CA ALA A 6 25.34 -38.19 73.33
C ALA A 6 24.64 -39.42 73.91
N PHE A 7 24.88 -40.60 73.33
CA PHE A 7 24.46 -41.86 73.93
C PHE A 7 25.11 -42.00 75.32
N ASP A 8 24.29 -42.07 76.36
CA ASP A 8 24.74 -42.23 77.74
C ASP A 8 25.12 -43.70 78.00
N THR A 9 26.35 -44.05 77.61
CA THR A 9 26.92 -45.38 77.76
C THR A 9 26.94 -45.86 79.21
N LEU A 10 27.21 -44.94 80.15
CA LEU A 10 27.32 -45.26 81.57
C LEU A 10 25.94 -45.56 82.19
N GLY A 11 24.95 -44.70 81.93
CA GLY A 11 23.57 -44.92 82.37
C GLY A 11 22.91 -46.13 81.70
N TYR A 12 23.33 -46.49 80.48
CA TYR A 12 22.88 -47.70 79.81
C TYR A 12 23.47 -48.98 80.44
N ALA A 13 24.78 -49.01 80.70
CA ALA A 13 25.44 -50.13 81.38
C ALA A 13 24.90 -50.35 82.82
N GLN A 14 24.62 -49.26 83.55
CA GLN A 14 24.02 -49.35 84.90
C GLN A 14 22.62 -49.97 84.87
N ARG A 15 21.80 -49.65 83.87
CA ARG A 15 20.47 -50.26 83.70
C ARG A 15 20.54 -51.76 83.38
N LEU A 16 21.49 -52.17 82.54
CA LEU A 16 21.74 -53.60 82.24
C LEU A 16 22.17 -54.37 83.50
N ARG A 17 23.03 -53.78 84.32
CA ARG A 17 23.47 -54.38 85.60
C ARG A 17 22.33 -54.53 86.60
N ALA A 18 21.49 -53.50 86.74
CA ALA A 18 20.30 -53.54 87.59
C ALA A 18 19.28 -54.60 87.14
N ALA A 19 19.28 -54.96 85.86
CA ALA A 19 18.48 -56.03 85.28
C ALA A 19 19.13 -57.43 85.39
N GLY A 20 20.28 -57.57 86.06
CA GLY A 20 20.93 -58.85 86.31
C GLY A 20 22.02 -59.26 85.31
N VAL A 21 22.41 -58.38 84.38
CA VAL A 21 23.53 -58.64 83.46
C VAL A 21 24.86 -58.43 84.20
N ALA A 22 25.80 -59.38 84.05
CA ALA A 22 27.14 -59.28 84.63
C ALA A 22 27.85 -58.00 84.15
N GLN A 23 28.67 -57.39 85.01
CA GLN A 23 29.28 -56.09 84.76
C GLN A 23 30.02 -56.01 83.42
N GLU A 24 30.89 -56.99 83.14
CA GLU A 24 31.66 -57.05 81.87
C GLU A 24 30.76 -57.13 80.64
N GLN A 25 29.66 -57.89 80.72
CA GLN A 25 28.69 -58.04 79.63
C GLN A 25 27.86 -56.76 79.43
N ALA A 26 27.48 -56.09 80.53
CA ALA A 26 26.73 -54.84 80.49
C ALA A 26 27.55 -53.68 79.90
N GLU A 27 28.84 -53.62 80.21
CA GLU A 27 29.79 -52.65 79.65
C GLU A 27 30.06 -52.92 78.16
N ALA A 28 30.33 -54.18 77.78
CA ALA A 28 30.53 -54.57 76.38
C ALA A 28 29.29 -54.30 75.51
N HIS A 29 28.08 -54.57 76.01
CA HIS A 29 26.84 -54.23 75.31
C HIS A 29 26.62 -52.72 75.17
N ALA A 30 26.97 -51.93 76.19
CA ALA A 30 26.84 -50.48 76.13
C ALA A 30 27.81 -49.86 75.12
N GLU A 31 29.03 -50.37 75.06
CA GLU A 31 30.05 -49.95 74.11
C GLU A 31 29.67 -50.34 72.67
N ALA A 32 29.23 -51.58 72.44
CA ALA A 32 28.74 -52.02 71.14
C ALA A 32 27.51 -51.21 70.67
N ALA A 33 26.57 -50.90 71.58
CA ALA A 33 25.42 -50.06 71.28
C ALA A 33 25.82 -48.63 70.93
N ARG A 34 26.78 -48.04 71.66
CA ARG A 34 27.32 -46.71 71.35
C ARG A 34 27.97 -46.70 69.98
N ASP A 35 28.81 -47.68 69.67
CA ASP A 35 29.55 -47.73 68.40
C ASP A 35 28.57 -47.84 67.22
N PHE A 36 27.50 -48.63 67.36
CA PHE A 36 26.49 -48.77 66.32
C PHE A 36 25.61 -47.51 66.19
N ILE A 37 25.14 -46.95 67.29
CA ILE A 37 24.24 -45.78 67.29
C ILE A 37 24.99 -44.51 66.85
N MET A 38 26.24 -44.33 67.26
CA MET A 38 27.04 -43.16 66.92
C MET A 38 27.56 -43.18 65.48
N ALA A 39 27.64 -44.35 64.84
CA ALA A 39 28.09 -44.46 63.45
C ALA A 39 27.09 -43.88 62.43
N GLU A 40 25.79 -43.92 62.71
CA GLU A 40 24.74 -43.44 61.81
C GLU A 40 24.23 -42.02 62.14
N LEU A 41 24.73 -41.42 63.22
CA LEU A 41 24.32 -40.09 63.66
C LEU A 41 24.97 -39.00 62.79
N VAL A 42 24.12 -38.16 62.19
CA VAL A 42 24.55 -36.94 61.49
C VAL A 42 25.31 -36.04 62.46
N THR A 43 26.55 -35.72 62.13
CA THR A 43 27.41 -34.87 62.95
C THR A 43 27.17 -33.39 62.65
N LYS A 44 27.68 -32.52 63.53
CA LYS A 44 27.72 -31.07 63.26
C LYS A 44 28.54 -30.73 62.01
N SER A 45 29.55 -31.55 61.70
CA SER A 45 30.37 -31.38 60.50
C SER A 45 29.55 -31.63 59.23
N ASP A 46 28.72 -32.68 59.23
CA ASP A 46 27.85 -33.00 58.09
C ASP A 46 26.82 -31.91 57.84
N LEU A 47 26.23 -31.37 58.92
CA LEU A 47 25.31 -30.24 58.82
C LEU A 47 26.01 -28.97 58.34
N ALA A 48 27.22 -28.68 58.81
CA ALA A 48 28.01 -27.54 58.36
C ALA A 48 28.38 -27.66 56.88
N ALA A 49 28.83 -28.83 56.44
CA ALA A 49 29.13 -29.10 55.03
C ALA A 49 27.90 -28.95 54.14
N THR A 50 26.74 -29.44 54.60
CA THR A 50 25.47 -29.29 53.87
C THR A 50 25.04 -27.83 53.80
N ARG A 51 25.18 -27.07 54.90
CA ARG A 51 24.89 -25.63 54.92
C ARG A 51 25.78 -24.89 53.94
N ASP A 52 27.09 -25.12 53.97
CA ASP A 52 28.05 -24.45 53.10
C ASP A 52 27.78 -24.77 51.62
N TYR A 53 27.45 -26.03 51.33
CA TYR A 53 27.01 -26.44 49.99
C TYR A 53 25.74 -25.69 49.54
N LEU A 54 24.72 -25.61 50.40
CA LEU A 54 23.48 -24.89 50.09
C LEU A 54 23.71 -23.39 49.91
N GLU A 55 24.58 -22.79 50.73
CA GLU A 55 24.94 -21.37 50.63
C GLU A 55 25.64 -21.08 49.30
N GLN A 56 26.55 -21.96 48.87
CA GLN A 56 27.21 -21.88 47.56
C GLN A 56 26.23 -22.11 46.40
N ALA A 57 25.34 -23.09 46.49
CA ALA A 57 24.35 -23.37 45.46
C ALA A 57 23.39 -22.19 45.28
N ILE A 58 22.90 -21.61 46.38
CA ILE A 58 22.05 -20.42 46.35
C ILE A 58 22.78 -19.22 45.74
N ALA A 59 24.06 -19.00 46.10
CA ALA A 59 24.87 -17.93 45.53
C ALA A 59 25.05 -18.10 44.01
N ALA A 60 25.34 -19.33 43.56
CA ALA A 60 25.46 -19.65 42.14
C ALA A 60 24.14 -19.42 41.39
N THR A 61 23.01 -19.90 41.93
CA THR A 61 21.68 -19.67 41.32
C THR A 61 21.34 -18.19 41.26
N ARG A 62 21.61 -17.42 42.32
CA ARG A 62 21.37 -15.96 42.33
C ARG A 62 22.21 -15.25 41.27
N SER A 63 23.49 -15.58 41.16
CA SER A 63 24.38 -15.03 40.14
C SER A 63 23.89 -15.38 38.73
N GLY A 64 23.45 -16.63 38.52
CA GLY A 64 22.89 -17.08 37.25
C GLY A 64 21.62 -16.32 36.86
N LEU A 65 20.68 -16.17 37.80
CA LEU A 65 19.45 -15.39 37.58
C LEU A 65 19.75 -13.92 37.28
N ALA A 66 20.68 -13.30 38.01
CA ALA A 66 21.06 -11.91 37.77
C ALA A 66 21.60 -11.72 36.33
N ALA A 67 22.51 -12.62 35.90
CA ALA A 67 23.04 -12.60 34.54
C ALA A 67 21.96 -12.84 33.47
N GLN A 68 21.04 -13.77 33.70
CA GLN A 68 19.92 -14.04 32.79
C GLN A 68 18.97 -12.84 32.67
N ILE A 69 18.67 -12.16 33.78
CA ILE A 69 17.85 -10.95 33.79
C ILE A 69 18.54 -9.83 33.01
N GLU A 70 19.84 -9.61 33.23
CA GLU A 70 20.60 -8.59 32.51
C GLU A 70 20.65 -8.87 31.00
N GLN A 71 20.88 -10.12 30.61
CA GLN A 71 20.83 -10.54 29.21
C GLN A 71 19.44 -10.33 28.59
N ALA A 72 18.36 -10.70 29.30
CA ALA A 72 16.99 -10.52 28.82
C ALA A 72 16.63 -9.03 28.65
N ILE A 73 17.06 -8.17 29.59
CA ILE A 73 16.88 -6.71 29.49
C ILE A 73 17.66 -6.17 28.28
N ALA A 74 18.91 -6.58 28.09
CA ALA A 74 19.72 -6.14 26.96
C ALA A 74 19.13 -6.56 25.61
N ALA A 75 18.68 -7.81 25.50
CA ALA A 75 18.02 -8.32 24.30
C ALA A 75 16.72 -7.57 23.99
N THR A 76 15.89 -7.31 25.01
CA THR A 76 14.64 -6.56 24.86
C THR A 76 14.89 -5.12 24.43
N LYS A 77 15.88 -4.45 25.05
CA LYS A 77 16.27 -3.08 24.70
C LYS A 77 16.78 -2.99 23.26
N SER A 78 17.60 -3.95 22.84
CA SER A 78 18.09 -4.04 21.47
C SER A 78 16.95 -4.27 20.47
N GLY A 79 16.04 -5.21 20.78
CA GLY A 79 14.87 -5.49 19.96
C GLY A 79 13.95 -4.28 19.81
N LEU A 80 13.70 -3.54 20.90
CA LEU A 80 12.91 -2.32 20.87
C LEU A 80 13.57 -1.21 20.03
N ALA A 81 14.89 -1.02 20.17
CA ALA A 81 15.63 -0.05 19.36
C ALA A 81 15.60 -0.41 17.87
N GLY A 82 15.74 -1.69 17.52
CA GLY A 82 15.63 -2.19 16.15
C GLY A 82 14.23 -1.98 15.57
N ALA A 83 13.18 -2.28 16.35
CA ALA A 83 11.80 -2.04 15.94
C ALA A 83 11.51 -0.55 15.71
N HIS A 84 12.02 0.32 16.59
CA HIS A 84 11.88 1.78 16.44
C HIS A 84 12.55 2.28 15.15
N ALA A 85 13.81 1.86 14.90
CA ALA A 85 14.52 2.23 13.69
C ALA A 85 13.80 1.75 12.42
N HIS A 86 13.26 0.53 12.42
CA HIS A 86 12.47 0.00 11.31
C HIS A 86 11.17 0.81 11.08
N LEU A 87 10.47 1.21 12.16
CA LEU A 87 9.28 2.05 12.05
C LEU A 87 9.60 3.45 11.52
N GLU A 88 10.67 4.08 11.99
CA GLU A 88 11.14 5.37 11.48
C GLU A 88 11.48 5.29 9.98
N GLN A 89 12.18 4.24 9.57
CA GLN A 89 12.50 4.00 8.16
C GLN A 89 11.24 3.78 7.32
N SER A 90 10.30 2.97 7.81
CA SER A 90 9.04 2.70 7.10
C SER A 90 8.19 3.96 6.94
N ILE A 91 8.09 4.78 8.00
CA ILE A 91 7.39 6.07 7.97
C ILE A 91 8.04 7.03 6.96
N ALA A 92 9.37 7.10 6.95
CA ALA A 92 10.10 7.95 6.00
C ALA A 92 9.87 7.51 4.55
N ALA A 93 9.90 6.19 4.28
CA ALA A 93 9.60 5.64 2.96
C ALA A 93 8.17 5.97 2.52
N THR A 94 7.16 5.69 3.35
CA THR A 94 5.76 5.99 3.02
C THR A 94 5.52 7.49 2.80
N LYS A 95 6.19 8.37 3.56
CA LYS A 95 6.10 9.82 3.36
C LYS A 95 6.69 10.24 2.02
N SER A 96 7.83 9.65 1.63
CA SER A 96 8.46 9.89 0.34
C SER A 96 7.56 9.41 -0.81
N ASP A 97 7.00 8.21 -0.70
CA ASP A 97 6.11 7.64 -1.71
C ASP A 97 4.84 8.49 -1.89
N LEU A 98 4.25 8.94 -0.78
CA LEU A 98 3.08 9.82 -0.80
C LEU A 98 3.40 11.18 -1.47
N ALA A 99 4.56 11.77 -1.16
CA ALA A 99 5.00 13.00 -1.81
C ALA A 99 5.22 12.81 -3.32
N GLY A 100 5.83 11.68 -3.72
CA GLY A 100 6.01 11.33 -5.12
C GLY A 100 4.69 11.13 -5.87
N ALA A 101 3.74 10.42 -5.27
CA ALA A 101 2.40 10.22 -5.84
C ALA A 101 1.63 11.54 -5.99
N HIS A 102 1.70 12.43 -5.00
CA HIS A 102 1.10 13.77 -5.07
C HIS A 102 1.69 14.59 -6.23
N ALA A 103 3.02 14.63 -6.35
CA ALA A 103 3.69 15.35 -7.45
C ALA A 103 3.29 14.79 -8.82
N HIS A 104 3.18 13.46 -8.95
CA HIS A 104 2.75 12.83 -10.20
C HIS A 104 1.28 13.14 -10.55
N LEU A 105 0.38 13.16 -9.55
CA LEU A 105 -1.01 13.54 -9.75
C LEU A 105 -1.15 15.01 -10.17
N GLU A 106 -0.43 15.93 -9.51
CA GLU A 106 -0.41 17.34 -9.89
C GLU A 106 0.08 17.54 -11.33
N GLN A 107 1.15 16.84 -11.72
CA GLN A 107 1.66 16.87 -13.09
C GLN A 107 0.65 16.33 -14.10
N SER A 108 0.00 15.20 -13.80
CA SER A 108 -0.98 14.56 -14.69
C SER A 108 -2.24 15.42 -14.85
N ILE A 109 -2.69 16.08 -13.78
CA ILE A 109 -3.80 17.03 -13.81
C ILE A 109 -3.43 18.25 -14.66
N ALA A 110 -2.23 18.80 -14.50
CA ALA A 110 -1.76 19.94 -15.28
C ALA A 110 -1.67 19.61 -16.77
N ALA A 111 -1.13 18.44 -17.12
CA ALA A 111 -1.07 17.94 -18.50
C ALA A 111 -2.48 17.79 -19.10
N THR A 112 -3.39 17.11 -18.40
CA THR A 112 -4.78 16.92 -18.86
C THR A 112 -5.51 18.25 -19.07
N LYS A 113 -5.28 19.24 -18.19
CA LYS A 113 -5.87 20.57 -18.31
C LYS A 113 -5.33 21.31 -19.55
N SER A 114 -4.03 21.19 -19.82
CA SER A 114 -3.39 21.75 -21.01
C SER A 114 -3.96 21.11 -22.29
N ASP A 115 -4.05 19.78 -22.33
CA ASP A 115 -4.57 19.05 -23.48
C ASP A 115 -6.04 19.38 -23.75
N LEU A 116 -6.84 19.53 -22.69
CA LEU A 116 -8.24 19.96 -22.79
C LEU A 116 -8.35 21.38 -23.35
N ALA A 117 -7.51 22.31 -22.88
CA ALA A 117 -7.47 23.68 -23.38
C ALA A 117 -7.05 23.74 -24.86
N ALA A 118 -6.03 22.96 -25.25
CA ALA A 118 -5.59 22.86 -26.64
C ALA A 118 -6.68 22.27 -27.55
N THR A 119 -7.33 21.18 -27.12
CA THR A 119 -8.44 20.55 -27.85
C THR A 119 -9.60 21.53 -28.02
N ARG A 120 -9.96 22.29 -26.98
CA ARG A 120 -11.00 23.31 -27.05
C ARG A 120 -10.66 24.42 -28.05
N ALA A 121 -9.42 24.93 -28.02
CA ALA A 121 -8.97 25.95 -28.96
C ALA A 121 -9.02 25.44 -30.41
N HIS A 122 -8.58 24.20 -30.65
CA HIS A 122 -8.65 23.57 -31.98
C HIS A 122 -10.10 23.41 -32.46
N LEU A 123 -11.04 23.00 -31.59
CA LEU A 123 -12.46 22.90 -31.93
C LEU A 123 -13.07 24.26 -32.22
N GLU A 124 -12.78 25.29 -31.42
CA GLU A 124 -13.26 26.66 -31.67
C GLU A 124 -12.76 27.18 -33.02
N GLN A 125 -11.49 26.93 -33.36
CA GLN A 125 -10.92 27.28 -34.66
C GLN A 125 -11.56 26.50 -35.82
N ALA A 126 -11.71 25.18 -35.70
CA ALA A 126 -12.30 24.33 -36.72
C ALA A 126 -13.77 24.70 -37.01
N ILE A 127 -14.54 25.00 -35.97
CA ILE A 127 -15.92 25.49 -36.10
C ILE A 127 -15.94 26.85 -36.80
N GLY A 128 -15.02 27.75 -36.46
CA GLY A 128 -14.89 29.06 -37.11
C GLY A 128 -14.59 28.93 -38.62
N ALA A 129 -13.61 28.10 -38.97
CA ALA A 129 -13.26 27.81 -40.36
C ALA A 129 -14.44 27.20 -41.14
N ALA A 130 -15.09 26.17 -40.58
CA ALA A 130 -16.24 25.52 -41.22
C ALA A 130 -17.41 26.50 -41.46
N LYS A 131 -17.67 27.43 -40.53
CA LYS A 131 -18.67 28.49 -40.73
C LYS A 131 -18.30 29.43 -41.87
N SER A 132 -17.04 29.88 -41.91
CA SER A 132 -16.55 30.74 -43.00
C SER A 132 -16.65 30.06 -44.36
N ASP A 133 -16.30 28.78 -44.45
CA ASP A 133 -16.39 28.00 -45.69
C ASP A 133 -17.84 27.80 -46.14
N LEU A 134 -18.76 27.58 -45.19
CA LEU A 134 -20.20 27.48 -45.46
C LEU A 134 -20.76 28.82 -45.98
N ASP A 135 -20.40 29.94 -45.35
CA ASP A 135 -20.82 31.28 -45.79
C ASP A 135 -20.26 31.61 -47.18
N ALA A 136 -18.99 31.29 -47.43
CA ALA A 136 -18.37 31.46 -48.75
C ALA A 136 -19.08 30.63 -49.84
N THR A 137 -19.36 29.36 -49.55
CA THR A 137 -20.09 28.46 -50.47
C THR A 137 -21.50 28.96 -50.74
N ARG A 138 -22.21 29.44 -49.70
CA ARG A 138 -23.54 30.04 -49.83
C ARG A 138 -23.52 31.26 -50.75
N VAL A 139 -22.58 32.18 -50.56
CA VAL A 139 -22.44 33.37 -51.40
C VAL A 139 -22.11 33.00 -52.85
N GLN A 140 -21.22 32.03 -53.07
CA GLN A 140 -20.92 31.53 -54.42
C GLN A 140 -22.14 30.91 -55.11
N LEU A 141 -22.96 30.16 -54.36
CA LEU A 141 -24.19 29.57 -54.89
C LEU A 141 -25.21 30.65 -55.25
N GLU A 142 -25.42 31.64 -54.38
CA GLU A 142 -26.30 32.80 -54.63
C GLU A 142 -25.86 33.56 -55.91
N GLN A 143 -24.55 33.81 -56.08
CA GLN A 143 -23.98 34.45 -57.28
C GLN A 143 -24.16 33.60 -58.54
N THR A 144 -23.94 32.29 -58.44
CA THR A 144 -24.09 31.36 -59.57
C THR A 144 -25.54 31.28 -60.03
N ILE A 145 -26.49 31.23 -59.08
CA ILE A 145 -27.92 31.27 -59.36
C ILE A 145 -28.30 32.59 -60.04
N ALA A 146 -27.85 33.74 -59.52
CA ALA A 146 -28.11 35.05 -60.12
C ALA A 146 -27.57 35.16 -61.55
N THR A 147 -26.34 34.70 -61.77
CA THR A 147 -25.69 34.69 -63.10
C THR A 147 -26.44 33.78 -64.07
N THR A 148 -26.81 32.57 -63.64
CA THR A 148 -27.55 31.61 -64.46
C THR A 148 -28.93 32.14 -64.84
N ARG A 149 -29.63 32.76 -63.89
CA ARG A 149 -30.92 33.42 -64.13
C ARG A 149 -30.81 34.53 -65.17
N SER A 150 -29.82 35.43 -65.03
CA SER A 150 -29.60 36.52 -65.99
C SER A 150 -29.29 36.01 -67.40
N ARG A 151 -28.47 34.95 -67.52
CA ARG A 151 -28.21 34.30 -68.82
C ARG A 151 -29.47 33.69 -69.43
N LEU A 152 -30.33 33.09 -68.61
CA LEU A 152 -31.60 32.52 -69.06
C LEU A 152 -32.55 33.62 -69.57
N GLU A 153 -32.68 34.72 -68.83
CA GLU A 153 -33.46 35.90 -69.23
C GLU A 153 -32.96 36.45 -70.57
N GLN A 154 -31.65 36.66 -70.74
CA GLN A 154 -31.05 37.13 -72.00
C GLN A 154 -31.27 36.17 -73.17
N ALA A 155 -31.16 34.86 -72.94
CA ALA A 155 -31.39 33.84 -73.97
C ALA A 155 -32.86 33.83 -74.43
N MET A 156 -33.80 33.95 -73.49
CA MET A 156 -35.23 34.05 -73.77
C MET A 156 -35.58 35.32 -74.54
N ASP A 157 -35.04 36.48 -74.15
CA ASP A 157 -35.23 37.74 -74.86
C ASP A 157 -34.70 37.67 -76.30
N THR A 158 -33.50 37.10 -76.46
CA THR A 158 -32.88 36.92 -77.78
C THR A 158 -33.70 35.99 -78.67
N GLN A 159 -34.21 34.88 -78.12
CA GLN A 159 -35.06 33.95 -78.86
C GLN A 159 -36.39 34.61 -79.25
N THR A 160 -37.00 35.36 -78.33
CA THR A 160 -38.23 36.12 -78.58
C THR A 160 -38.03 37.12 -79.71
N LEU A 161 -36.93 37.90 -79.68
CA LEU A 161 -36.59 38.85 -80.74
C LEU A 161 -36.41 38.13 -82.09
N ARG A 162 -35.67 37.02 -82.12
CA ARG A 162 -35.47 36.23 -83.35
C ARG A 162 -36.78 35.68 -83.90
N LEU A 163 -37.70 35.22 -83.04
CA LEU A 163 -39.03 34.75 -83.46
C LEU A 163 -39.84 35.90 -84.05
N THR A 164 -39.91 37.06 -83.38
CA THR A 164 -40.65 38.22 -83.90
C THR A 164 -40.09 38.71 -85.23
N VAL A 165 -38.76 38.75 -85.39
CA VAL A 165 -38.13 39.13 -86.66
C VAL A 165 -38.43 38.12 -87.77
N ARG A 166 -38.31 36.80 -87.49
CA ARG A 166 -38.65 35.76 -88.47
C ARG A 166 -40.12 35.79 -88.87
N MET A 167 -41.03 35.96 -87.91
CA MET A 167 -42.47 36.08 -88.19
C MET A 167 -42.79 37.36 -88.97
N GLY A 168 -42.19 38.50 -88.62
CA GLY A 168 -42.35 39.75 -89.35
C GLY A 168 -41.84 39.65 -90.80
N ALA A 169 -40.68 39.02 -91.01
CA ALA A 169 -40.14 38.77 -92.34
C ALA A 169 -41.05 37.82 -93.16
N LEU A 170 -41.59 36.76 -92.55
CA LEU A 170 -42.56 35.87 -93.20
C LEU A 170 -43.87 36.58 -93.56
N MET A 171 -44.39 37.45 -92.69
CA MET A 171 -45.59 38.24 -92.96
C MET A 171 -45.38 39.20 -94.14
N ALA A 172 -44.25 39.92 -94.17
CA ALA A 172 -43.90 40.80 -95.28
C ALA A 172 -43.77 40.04 -96.60
N ALA A 173 -43.12 38.87 -96.58
CA ALA A 173 -43.02 37.99 -97.74
C ALA A 173 -44.40 37.49 -98.20
N GLY A 174 -45.27 37.06 -97.29
CA GLY A 174 -46.63 36.61 -97.59
C GLY A 174 -47.49 37.72 -98.23
N ILE A 175 -47.43 38.94 -97.71
CA ILE A 175 -48.13 40.10 -98.28
C ILE A 175 -47.59 40.43 -99.68
N ALA A 176 -46.27 40.39 -99.88
CA ALA A 176 -45.66 40.64 -101.19
C ALA A 176 -46.12 39.62 -102.25
N VAL A 177 -46.22 38.34 -101.86
CA VAL A 177 -46.73 37.27 -102.74
C VAL A 177 -48.20 37.48 -103.08
N LEU A 178 -49.05 37.80 -102.10
CA LEU A 178 -50.48 38.07 -102.33
C LEU A 178 -50.70 39.30 -103.23
N GLY A 179 -49.94 40.38 -103.02
CA GLY A 179 -50.01 41.57 -103.86
C GLY A 179 -49.58 41.32 -105.31
N ALA A 180 -48.58 40.46 -105.53
CA ALA A 180 -48.18 40.04 -106.88
C ALA A 180 -49.26 39.20 -107.57
N LEU A 181 -49.96 38.33 -106.83
CA LEU A 181 -51.05 37.52 -107.37
C LEU A 181 -52.28 38.37 -107.75
N LEU A 182 -52.67 39.36 -106.93
CA LEU A 182 -53.78 40.29 -107.24
C LEU A 182 -53.53 41.15 -108.49
N LYS A 183 -52.26 41.43 -108.83
CA LYS A 183 -51.90 42.18 -110.04
C LYS A 183 -51.94 41.32 -111.31
N LEU A 184 -52.03 40.01 -111.18
CA LEU A 184 -52.03 39.03 -112.28
C LEU A 184 -53.42 38.48 -112.61
N SER A 185 -54.44 38.79 -111.81
CA SER A 185 -55.87 38.44 -111.97
C SER A 185 -56.70 39.67 -112.30
#